data_AF-A0A1Q8J2E6-F1
#
_entry.id   AF-A0A1Q8J2E6-F1
#
_cell.length_a   1.000
_cell.length_b   1.000
_cell.length_c   1.000
_cell.angle_alpha   90.00
_cell.angle_beta   90.00
_cell.angle_gamma   90.00
#
_symmetry.space_group_name_H-M   'P 1'
#
loop_
_entity.id
_entity.type
_entity.pdbx_description
1 polymer ?
#
loop_
_entity_poly.entity_id
_entity_poly.type
_entity_poly.pdbx_seq_one_letter_code
_entity_poly.pdbx_strand_id
1 'polypeptide(L)'
;MQSNITITDELVAEIADRMADEGQKVSPVAIWNEVHTGSVVAVSAALRKWRETRAPRVPQVVERPALPEAVADTMRGALDQLWTSAQDEAERAVARRLATMRQRVEDASTERDDALAELQTTVQELDALQVQLDQMSTAYDQKVDAMAGLAEDIAQAVQRSDAAEKRAQELAERVSQLEAELERALSELTARREASSHEATGAQVADEVASESAEAVVDTQDSEAERVALEAAHAEAVARLEGELEAIRAKLQEEQDAHAAQREEAAGAQAERDAAALELQNAQAQITTLTDERNADASEIARLSASLTEAQERAEAEQQRAAALADSSAESEPVESAEPAEASAPASAAAADSEEIETLKAQIARDAEAHAAAIAEARETVKKWSEYSNALKQQLTQANEKMMVVMARGAGEATLSRRLSAELGLVKPEHELLQKAAQQQVIVETINAHLEKLGYTYDEKTGAVSKLNAETAAA
;
A
#
# COMPACT_ATOMS: atom_id res chain seq x y z
N MET A 1 48.78 3.37 67.16
CA MET A 1 49.55 3.19 65.91
C MET A 1 50.38 1.93 66.05
N GLN A 2 49.88 0.82 65.51
CA GLN A 2 50.67 -0.38 65.23
C GLN A 2 50.35 -0.73 63.79
N SER A 3 51.35 -0.62 62.92
CA SER A 3 51.24 -0.94 61.51
C SER A 3 51.02 -2.44 61.38
N ASN A 4 49.86 -2.86 60.89
CA ASN A 4 49.63 -4.25 60.49
C ASN A 4 50.44 -4.51 59.20
N ILE A 5 51.68 -4.97 59.38
CA ILE A 5 52.48 -5.52 58.28
C ILE A 5 51.89 -6.91 57.99
N THR A 6 51.21 -7.06 56.85
CA THR A 6 50.75 -8.36 56.34
C THR A 6 51.96 -9.23 56.01
N ILE A 7 52.07 -10.41 56.63
CA ILE A 7 53.05 -11.44 56.25
C ILE A 7 52.81 -11.81 54.79
N THR A 8 53.84 -11.70 53.94
CA THR A 8 53.82 -12.24 52.59
C THR A 8 54.42 -13.64 52.57
N ASP A 9 53.84 -14.53 51.75
CA ASP A 9 54.31 -15.93 51.59
C ASP A 9 55.80 -15.99 51.17
N GLU A 10 56.30 -14.96 50.49
CA GLU A 10 57.69 -14.80 50.04
C GLU A 10 58.68 -14.64 51.20
N LEU A 11 58.31 -13.87 52.22
CA LEU A 11 59.19 -13.57 53.37
C LEU A 11 59.33 -14.80 54.29
N VAL A 12 58.27 -15.60 54.38
CA VAL A 12 58.29 -16.91 55.07
C VAL A 12 59.16 -17.92 54.30
N ALA A 13 59.10 -17.90 52.96
CA ALA A 13 59.91 -18.77 52.11
C ALA A 13 61.42 -18.44 52.19
N GLU A 14 61.78 -17.15 52.20
CA GLU A 14 63.18 -16.71 52.29
C GLU A 14 63.82 -17.08 53.63
N ILE A 15 63.08 -16.91 54.74
CA ILE A 15 63.56 -17.30 56.08
C ILE A 15 63.64 -18.84 56.20
N ALA A 16 62.66 -19.56 55.64
CA ALA A 16 62.71 -21.02 55.59
C ALA A 16 63.92 -21.54 54.78
N ASP A 17 64.28 -20.86 53.70
CA ASP A 17 65.45 -21.18 52.88
C ASP A 17 66.76 -20.94 53.64
N ARG A 18 66.91 -19.77 54.29
CA ARG A 18 68.07 -19.49 55.13
C ARG A 18 68.22 -20.50 56.27
N MET A 19 67.13 -20.79 56.98
CA MET A 19 67.14 -21.78 58.07
C MET A 19 67.49 -23.20 57.57
N ALA A 20 67.04 -23.58 56.38
CA ALA A 20 67.36 -24.86 55.77
C ALA A 20 68.84 -24.94 55.33
N ASP A 21 69.39 -23.86 54.77
CA ASP A 21 70.79 -23.77 54.32
C ASP A 21 71.77 -23.76 55.50
N GLU A 22 71.36 -23.21 56.64
CA GLU A 22 72.10 -23.24 57.91
C GLU A 22 71.97 -24.60 58.66
N GLY A 23 71.24 -25.56 58.10
CA GLY A 23 71.02 -26.89 58.70
C GLY A 23 70.12 -26.89 59.95
N GLN A 24 69.37 -25.81 60.17
CA GLN A 24 68.43 -25.70 61.28
C GLN A 24 67.06 -26.33 60.94
N LYS A 25 66.33 -26.78 61.96
CA LYS A 25 64.99 -27.36 61.77
C LYS A 25 63.97 -26.27 61.47
N VAL A 26 63.51 -26.21 60.23
CA VAL A 26 62.44 -25.30 59.78
C VAL A 26 61.10 -25.71 60.42
N SER A 27 60.61 -24.92 61.38
CA SER A 27 59.35 -25.13 62.09
C SER A 27 58.52 -23.84 62.09
N PRO A 28 57.17 -23.91 62.04
CA PRO A 28 56.31 -22.72 62.10
C PRO A 28 56.59 -21.82 63.30
N VAL A 29 56.95 -22.40 64.44
CA VAL A 29 57.29 -21.65 65.66
C VAL A 29 58.67 -21.00 65.55
N ALA A 30 59.63 -21.66 64.87
CA ALA A 30 60.97 -21.12 64.69
C ALA A 30 60.98 -19.92 63.74
N ILE A 31 60.21 -19.99 62.65
CA ILE A 31 60.05 -18.86 61.71
C ILE A 31 59.22 -17.73 62.34
N TRP A 32 58.20 -18.06 63.13
CA TRP A 32 57.43 -17.05 63.86
C TRP A 32 58.28 -16.29 64.89
N ASN A 33 59.21 -16.98 65.56
CA ASN A 33 60.20 -16.38 66.47
C ASN A 33 61.25 -15.51 65.75
N GLU A 34 61.28 -15.48 64.42
CA GLU A 34 62.19 -14.61 63.66
C GLU A 34 61.44 -13.43 63.06
N VAL A 35 60.21 -13.67 62.59
CA VAL A 35 59.34 -12.68 61.95
C VAL A 35 58.57 -11.82 62.97
N HIS A 36 58.28 -12.35 64.17
CA HIS A 36 57.57 -11.70 65.30
C HIS A 36 56.28 -10.93 64.94
N THR A 37 55.70 -11.20 63.78
CA THR A 37 54.55 -10.46 63.23
C THR A 37 53.62 -11.45 62.53
N GLY A 38 52.31 -11.21 62.63
CA GLY A 38 51.22 -12.03 62.10
C GLY A 38 50.96 -13.37 62.81
N SER A 39 49.93 -14.09 62.34
CA SER A 39 49.44 -15.33 62.98
C SER A 39 50.32 -16.53 62.64
N VAL A 40 50.65 -17.37 63.64
CA VAL A 40 51.35 -18.66 63.47
C VAL A 40 50.64 -19.55 62.45
N VAL A 41 49.31 -19.41 62.33
CA VAL A 41 48.52 -20.15 61.34
C VAL A 41 48.84 -19.72 59.91
N ALA A 42 49.00 -18.42 59.66
CA ALA A 42 49.41 -17.90 58.35
C ALA A 42 50.84 -18.36 58.00
N VAL A 43 51.77 -18.30 58.96
CA VAL A 43 53.14 -18.82 58.78
C VAL A 43 53.12 -20.32 58.48
N SER A 44 52.27 -21.10 59.16
CA SER A 44 52.15 -22.54 58.89
C SER A 44 51.57 -22.85 57.49
N ALA A 45 50.68 -22.00 56.98
CA ALA A 45 50.10 -22.13 55.65
C ALA A 45 51.13 -21.80 54.55
N ALA A 46 51.88 -20.72 54.73
CA ALA A 46 52.99 -20.35 53.84
C ALA A 46 54.11 -21.39 53.84
N LEU A 47 54.50 -21.91 55.02
CA LEU A 47 55.45 -23.03 55.16
C LEU A 47 54.96 -24.34 54.54
N ARG A 48 53.64 -24.55 54.51
CA ARG A 48 53.06 -25.72 53.85
C ARG A 48 53.20 -25.59 52.33
N LYS A 49 52.88 -24.42 51.76
CA LYS A 49 53.11 -24.15 50.33
C LYS A 49 54.58 -24.28 49.95
N TRP A 50 55.49 -23.72 50.77
CA TRP A 50 56.93 -23.84 50.57
C TRP A 50 57.44 -25.30 50.64
N ARG A 51 56.89 -26.11 51.56
CA ARG A 51 57.19 -27.55 51.59
C ARG A 51 56.60 -28.30 50.40
N GLU A 52 55.43 -27.93 49.94
CA GLU A 52 54.77 -28.56 48.78
C GLU A 52 55.52 -28.26 47.47
N THR A 53 56.13 -27.07 47.33
CA THR A 53 56.98 -26.72 46.18
C THR A 53 58.37 -27.36 46.22
N ARG A 54 58.92 -27.65 47.42
CA ARG A 54 60.23 -28.31 47.59
C ARG A 54 60.18 -29.81 47.80
N ALA A 55 59.04 -30.40 48.15
CA ALA A 55 58.93 -31.84 48.30
C ALA A 55 59.06 -32.49 46.92
N PRO A 56 60.11 -33.31 46.66
CA PRO A 56 60.08 -34.17 45.50
C PRO A 56 58.87 -35.08 45.66
N ARG A 57 57.90 -34.99 44.73
CA ARG A 57 56.85 -36.01 44.58
C ARG A 57 57.56 -37.31 44.24
N VAL A 58 57.91 -38.08 45.27
CA VAL A 58 58.32 -39.48 45.11
C VAL A 58 57.10 -40.18 44.51
N PRO A 59 57.16 -40.69 43.27
CA PRO A 59 56.06 -41.46 42.72
C PRO A 59 55.87 -42.67 43.63
N GLN A 60 54.71 -42.76 44.28
CA GLN A 60 54.27 -44.02 44.88
C GLN A 60 54.03 -44.98 43.71
N VAL A 61 55.05 -45.77 43.38
CA VAL A 61 54.89 -46.97 42.55
C VAL A 61 54.12 -47.97 43.41
N VAL A 62 52.80 -47.87 43.37
CA VAL A 62 51.96 -49.03 43.61
C VAL A 62 52.15 -49.91 42.38
N GLU A 63 52.97 -50.96 42.50
CA GLU A 63 53.02 -52.03 41.49
C GLU A 63 51.63 -52.68 41.45
N ARG A 64 50.77 -52.16 40.57
CA ARG A 64 49.62 -52.92 40.08
C ARG A 64 50.19 -54.08 39.27
N PRO A 65 49.86 -55.34 39.56
CA PRO A 65 50.24 -56.44 38.69
C PRO A 65 49.72 -56.14 37.28
N ALA A 66 50.62 -56.16 36.30
CA ALA A 66 50.27 -55.89 34.91
C ALA A 66 49.22 -56.90 34.46
N LEU A 67 48.12 -56.40 33.89
CA LEU A 67 47.12 -57.22 33.23
C LEU A 67 47.81 -58.04 32.12
N PRO A 68 47.48 -59.33 31.93
CA PRO A 68 48.00 -60.11 30.80
C PRO A 68 47.76 -59.36 29.48
N GLU A 69 48.77 -59.33 28.61
CA GLU A 69 48.80 -58.52 27.37
C GLU A 69 47.57 -58.76 26.48
N ALA A 70 47.11 -60.01 26.39
CA ALA A 70 45.89 -60.38 25.67
C ALA A 70 44.60 -59.72 26.23
N VAL A 71 44.52 -59.47 27.55
CA VAL A 71 43.39 -58.77 28.18
C VAL A 71 43.49 -57.27 27.94
N ALA A 72 44.70 -56.71 27.92
CA ALA A 72 44.93 -55.29 27.61
C ALA A 72 44.58 -54.96 26.14
N ASP A 73 44.95 -55.82 25.20
CA ASP A 73 44.65 -55.63 23.77
C ASP A 73 43.15 -55.76 23.46
N THR A 74 42.47 -56.71 24.10
CA THR A 74 41.01 -56.86 23.96
C THR A 74 40.27 -55.68 24.59
N MET A 75 40.71 -55.18 25.75
CA MET A 75 40.14 -53.96 26.33
C MET A 75 40.39 -52.73 25.46
N ARG A 76 41.57 -52.60 24.84
CA ARG A 76 41.88 -51.49 23.92
C ARG A 76 40.99 -51.55 22.67
N GLY A 77 40.87 -52.72 22.05
CA GLY A 77 39.97 -52.91 20.91
C GLY A 77 38.50 -52.64 21.25
N ALA A 78 38.04 -53.03 22.44
CA ALA A 78 36.69 -52.72 22.92
C ALA A 78 36.49 -51.22 23.18
N LEU A 79 37.50 -50.52 23.71
CA LEU A 79 37.47 -49.06 23.89
C LEU A 79 37.46 -48.33 22.54
N ASP A 80 38.25 -48.76 21.55
CA ASP A 80 38.26 -48.18 20.21
C ASP A 80 36.90 -48.39 19.51
N GLN A 81 36.30 -49.58 19.64
CA GLN A 81 34.95 -49.87 19.13
C GLN A 81 33.86 -49.04 19.83
N LEU A 82 33.95 -48.89 21.15
CA LEU A 82 33.02 -48.06 21.91
C LEU A 82 33.18 -46.58 21.54
N TRP A 83 34.41 -46.10 21.40
CA TRP A 83 34.72 -44.74 20.99
C TRP A 83 34.21 -44.43 19.59
N THR A 84 34.50 -45.28 18.61
CA THR A 84 34.00 -45.13 17.24
C THR A 84 32.47 -45.21 17.18
N SER A 85 31.85 -46.14 17.90
CA SER A 85 30.38 -46.20 17.98
C SER A 85 29.77 -44.96 18.66
N ALA A 86 30.42 -44.40 19.68
CA ALA A 86 29.96 -43.18 20.35
C ALA A 86 30.14 -41.95 19.44
N GLN A 87 31.24 -41.88 18.70
CA GLN A 87 31.48 -40.85 17.70
C GLN A 87 30.46 -40.92 16.56
N ASP A 88 30.21 -42.10 16.00
CA ASP A 88 29.22 -42.30 14.93
C ASP A 88 27.80 -41.95 15.41
N GLU A 89 27.44 -42.26 16.66
CA GLU A 89 26.14 -41.88 17.22
C GLU A 89 26.05 -40.36 17.45
N ALA A 90 27.12 -39.73 17.91
CA ALA A 90 27.18 -38.28 18.07
C ALA A 90 27.06 -37.56 16.71
N GLU A 91 27.79 -38.01 15.69
CA GLU A 91 27.70 -37.49 14.32
C GLU A 91 26.29 -37.67 13.75
N ARG A 92 25.66 -38.84 13.95
CA ARG A 92 24.27 -39.08 13.55
C ARG A 92 23.28 -38.19 14.32
N ALA A 93 23.49 -37.96 15.61
CA ALA A 93 22.64 -37.08 16.41
C ALA A 93 22.74 -35.61 15.96
N VAL A 94 23.96 -35.11 15.69
CA VAL A 94 24.19 -33.77 15.14
C VAL A 94 23.58 -33.63 13.75
N ALA A 95 23.78 -34.61 12.87
CA ALA A 95 23.20 -34.61 11.52
C ALA A 95 21.67 -34.56 11.56
N ARG A 96 21.03 -35.34 12.44
CA ARG A 96 19.57 -35.29 12.66
C ARG A 96 19.12 -33.92 13.14
N ARG A 97 19.82 -33.33 14.12
CA ARG A 97 19.47 -32.01 14.66
C ARG A 97 19.63 -30.89 13.63
N LEU A 98 20.71 -30.91 12.84
CA LEU A 98 20.92 -29.97 11.73
C LEU A 98 19.86 -30.12 10.63
N ALA A 99 19.44 -31.34 10.30
CA ALA A 99 18.37 -31.58 9.33
C ALA A 99 17.03 -31.00 9.82
N THR A 100 16.66 -31.23 11.10
CA THR A 100 15.46 -30.64 11.69
C THR A 100 15.50 -29.12 11.73
N MET A 101 16.66 -28.52 12.02
CA MET A 101 16.81 -27.05 11.99
C MET A 101 16.69 -26.47 10.59
N ARG A 102 17.33 -27.08 9.59
CA ARG A 102 17.20 -26.66 8.20
C ARG A 102 15.75 -26.69 7.74
N GLN A 103 15.03 -27.76 8.07
CA GLN A 103 13.61 -27.86 7.78
C GLN A 103 12.82 -26.71 8.42
N ARG A 104 13.03 -26.42 9.72
CA ARG A 104 12.33 -25.32 10.39
C ARG A 104 12.63 -23.95 9.80
N VAL A 105 13.88 -23.70 9.39
CA VAL A 105 14.26 -22.44 8.74
C VAL A 105 13.60 -22.34 7.36
N GLU A 106 13.55 -23.44 6.61
CA GLU A 106 12.87 -23.50 5.31
C GLU A 106 11.36 -23.24 5.49
N ASP A 107 10.70 -23.95 6.41
CA ASP A 107 9.28 -23.77 6.74
C ASP A 107 8.98 -22.31 7.13
N ALA A 108 9.77 -21.72 8.03
CA ALA A 108 9.61 -20.31 8.43
C ALA A 108 9.84 -19.33 7.27
N SER A 109 10.77 -19.63 6.36
CA SER A 109 11.00 -18.80 5.18
C SER A 109 9.84 -18.88 4.18
N THR A 110 9.23 -20.06 4.03
CA THR A 110 8.04 -20.23 3.18
C THR A 110 6.83 -19.50 3.77
N GLU A 111 6.58 -19.60 5.09
CA GLU A 111 5.51 -18.87 5.77
C GLU A 111 5.66 -17.35 5.61
N ARG A 112 6.89 -16.83 5.71
CA ARG A 112 7.19 -15.41 5.48
C ARG A 112 6.89 -15.00 4.04
N ASP A 113 7.33 -15.79 3.06
CA ASP A 113 7.16 -15.48 1.64
C ASP A 113 5.69 -15.53 1.23
N ASP A 114 4.91 -16.47 1.78
CA ASP A 114 3.47 -16.57 1.59
C ASP A 114 2.75 -15.34 2.20
N ALA A 115 3.07 -14.97 3.45
CA ALA A 115 2.50 -13.78 4.09
C ALA A 115 2.85 -12.48 3.34
N LEU A 116 4.05 -12.39 2.76
CA LEU A 116 4.46 -11.26 1.93
C LEU A 116 3.66 -11.20 0.62
N ALA A 117 3.40 -12.35 -0.01
CA ALA A 117 2.57 -12.42 -1.21
C ALA A 117 1.11 -12.01 -0.95
N GLU A 118 0.53 -12.43 0.17
CA GLU A 118 -0.80 -12.00 0.61
C GLU A 118 -0.84 -10.48 0.88
N LEU A 119 0.17 -9.94 1.55
CA LEU A 119 0.28 -8.50 1.79
C LEU A 119 0.43 -7.71 0.49
N GLN A 120 1.21 -8.20 -0.48
CA GLN A 120 1.31 -7.56 -1.78
C GLN A 120 -0.02 -7.56 -2.54
N THR A 121 -0.81 -8.62 -2.38
CA THR A 121 -2.13 -8.75 -3.02
C THR A 121 -3.12 -7.76 -2.41
N THR A 122 -3.23 -7.71 -1.08
CA THR A 122 -4.12 -6.77 -0.36
C THR A 122 -3.75 -5.30 -0.60
N VAL A 123 -2.46 -4.98 -0.74
CA VAL A 123 -2.02 -3.62 -1.14
C VAL A 123 -2.48 -3.27 -2.56
N GLN A 124 -2.43 -4.21 -3.51
CA GLN A 124 -2.93 -3.98 -4.88
C GLN A 124 -4.44 -3.81 -4.92
N GLU A 125 -5.18 -4.56 -4.10
CA GLU A 125 -6.63 -4.43 -3.94
C GLU A 125 -6.99 -3.06 -3.34
N LEU A 126 -6.28 -2.61 -2.31
CA LEU A 126 -6.46 -1.28 -1.72
C LEU A 126 -6.17 -0.16 -2.73
N ASP A 127 -5.10 -0.27 -3.52
CA ASP A 127 -4.78 0.69 -4.58
C ASP A 127 -5.89 0.74 -5.66
N ALA A 128 -6.45 -0.42 -6.02
CA ALA A 128 -7.56 -0.51 -6.97
C ALA A 128 -8.85 0.12 -6.42
N LEU A 129 -9.20 -0.14 -5.15
CA LEU A 129 -10.33 0.49 -4.47
C LEU A 129 -10.16 2.00 -4.36
N GLN A 130 -8.94 2.48 -4.10
CA GLN A 130 -8.66 3.92 -4.04
C GLN A 130 -8.90 4.59 -5.40
N VAL A 131 -8.45 3.99 -6.50
CA VAL A 131 -8.72 4.49 -7.85
C VAL A 131 -10.23 4.50 -8.15
N GLN A 132 -10.97 3.46 -7.75
CA GLN A 132 -12.43 3.42 -7.90
C GLN A 132 -13.13 4.52 -7.09
N LEU A 133 -12.68 4.77 -5.87
CA LEU A 133 -13.21 5.82 -5.00
C LEU A 133 -12.97 7.21 -5.60
N ASP A 134 -11.78 7.47 -6.13
CA ASP A 134 -11.45 8.74 -6.80
C ASP A 134 -12.32 8.96 -8.05
N GLN A 135 -12.55 7.90 -8.84
CA GLN A 135 -13.44 7.93 -10.01
C GLN A 135 -14.88 8.23 -9.62
N MET A 136 -15.40 7.53 -8.59
CA MET A 136 -16.77 7.73 -8.10
C MET A 136 -16.96 9.11 -7.47
N SER A 137 -15.97 9.62 -6.74
CA SER A 137 -16.00 10.98 -6.19
C SER A 137 -16.03 12.02 -7.30
N THR A 138 -15.20 11.86 -8.34
CA THR A 138 -15.19 12.78 -9.48
C THR A 138 -16.53 12.75 -10.25
N ALA A 139 -17.10 11.55 -10.43
CA ALA A 139 -18.41 11.41 -11.07
C ALA A 139 -19.54 12.03 -10.21
N TYR A 140 -19.47 11.88 -8.89
CA TYR A 140 -20.38 12.53 -7.95
C TYR A 140 -20.32 14.06 -8.07
N ASP A 141 -19.12 14.65 -8.07
CA ASP A 141 -18.94 16.10 -8.21
C ASP A 141 -19.52 16.62 -9.53
N GLN A 142 -19.29 15.91 -10.64
CA GLN A 142 -19.89 16.25 -11.93
C GLN A 142 -21.43 16.21 -11.91
N LYS A 143 -22.01 15.25 -11.18
CA LYS A 143 -23.48 15.15 -11.02
C LYS A 143 -24.03 16.25 -10.13
N VAL A 144 -23.31 16.65 -9.08
CA VAL A 144 -23.64 17.82 -8.24
C VAL A 144 -23.69 19.08 -9.09
N ASP A 145 -22.66 19.31 -9.93
CA ASP A 145 -22.60 20.46 -10.84
C ASP A 145 -23.75 20.43 -11.86
N ALA A 146 -24.07 19.27 -12.42
CA ALA A 146 -25.20 19.10 -13.32
C ALA A 146 -26.55 19.41 -12.64
N MET A 147 -26.75 18.97 -11.39
CA MET A 147 -27.95 19.34 -10.64
C MET A 147 -28.04 20.84 -10.34
N ALA A 148 -26.91 21.51 -10.11
CA ALA A 148 -26.89 22.95 -9.92
C ALA A 148 -27.32 23.67 -11.22
N GLY A 149 -26.86 23.20 -12.37
CA GLY A 149 -27.33 23.67 -13.68
C GLY A 149 -28.84 23.48 -13.88
N LEU A 150 -29.36 22.28 -13.62
CA LEU A 150 -30.81 22.02 -13.70
C LEU A 150 -31.62 22.89 -12.74
N ALA A 151 -31.09 23.21 -11.55
CA ALA A 151 -31.73 24.13 -10.62
C ALA A 151 -31.89 25.53 -11.21
N GLU A 152 -30.86 26.01 -11.90
CA GLU A 152 -30.87 27.30 -12.58
C GLU A 152 -31.86 27.30 -13.75
N ASP A 153 -31.87 26.24 -14.57
CA ASP A 153 -32.79 26.10 -15.69
C ASP A 153 -34.26 26.10 -15.23
N ILE A 154 -34.59 25.37 -14.15
CA ILE A 154 -35.93 25.40 -13.55
C ILE A 154 -36.28 26.81 -13.07
N ALA A 155 -35.35 27.50 -12.39
CA ALA A 155 -35.59 28.87 -11.92
C ALA A 155 -35.87 29.83 -13.08
N GLN A 156 -35.13 29.71 -14.18
CA GLN A 156 -35.37 30.50 -15.39
C GLN A 156 -36.71 30.14 -16.06
N ALA A 157 -37.07 28.85 -16.14
CA ALA A 157 -38.33 28.40 -16.71
C ALA A 157 -39.53 28.92 -15.90
N VAL A 158 -39.45 28.87 -14.56
CA VAL A 158 -40.47 29.45 -13.67
C VAL A 158 -40.59 30.96 -13.88
N GLN A 159 -39.47 31.69 -13.99
CA GLN A 159 -39.51 33.13 -14.26
C GLN A 159 -40.17 33.47 -15.61
N ARG A 160 -39.91 32.66 -16.65
CA ARG A 160 -40.55 32.82 -17.97
C ARG A 160 -42.05 32.54 -17.90
N SER A 161 -42.45 31.49 -17.19
CA SER A 161 -43.86 31.15 -16.94
C SER A 161 -44.58 32.27 -16.19
N ASP A 162 -44.01 32.81 -15.11
CA ASP A 162 -44.60 33.93 -14.35
C ASP A 162 -44.78 35.19 -15.22
N ALA A 163 -43.83 35.45 -16.12
CA ALA A 163 -43.91 36.57 -17.05
C ALA A 163 -45.00 36.34 -18.11
N ALA A 164 -45.14 35.12 -18.64
CA ALA A 164 -46.20 34.75 -19.56
C ALA A 164 -47.59 34.84 -18.88
N GLU A 165 -47.70 34.41 -17.62
CA GLU A 165 -48.96 34.46 -16.86
C GLU A 165 -49.44 35.90 -16.70
N LYS A 166 -48.53 36.83 -16.38
CA LYS A 166 -48.84 38.26 -16.31
C LYS A 166 -49.33 38.81 -17.65
N ARG A 167 -48.68 38.45 -18.77
CA ARG A 167 -49.12 38.89 -20.11
C ARG A 167 -50.51 38.35 -20.45
N ALA A 168 -50.78 37.08 -20.12
CA ALA A 168 -52.11 36.49 -20.30
C ALA A 168 -53.18 37.20 -19.47
N GLN A 169 -52.88 37.57 -18.22
CA GLN A 169 -53.78 38.37 -17.37
C GLN A 169 -54.05 39.75 -17.97
N GLU A 170 -53.02 40.48 -18.42
CA GLU A 170 -53.17 41.77 -19.08
C GLU A 170 -54.00 41.69 -20.38
N LEU A 171 -53.82 40.63 -21.17
CA LEU A 171 -54.62 40.41 -22.38
C LEU A 171 -56.08 40.08 -22.04
N ALA A 172 -56.33 39.25 -21.02
CA ALA A 172 -57.67 38.94 -20.57
C ALA A 172 -58.42 40.18 -20.06
N GLU A 173 -57.74 41.07 -19.32
CA GLU A 173 -58.29 42.36 -18.90
C GLU A 173 -58.65 43.25 -20.10
N ARG A 174 -57.81 43.31 -21.14
CA ARG A 174 -58.11 44.05 -22.38
C ARG A 174 -59.30 43.47 -23.13
N VAL A 175 -59.43 42.15 -23.21
CA VAL A 175 -60.60 41.48 -23.80
C VAL A 175 -61.86 41.89 -23.05
N SER A 176 -61.85 41.82 -21.71
CA SER A 176 -62.98 42.23 -20.87
C SER A 176 -63.38 43.70 -21.07
N GLN A 177 -62.41 44.61 -21.19
CA GLN A 177 -62.66 46.03 -21.46
C GLN A 177 -63.30 46.25 -22.83
N LEU A 178 -62.75 45.63 -23.88
CA LEU A 178 -63.28 45.77 -25.24
C LEU A 178 -64.64 45.09 -25.42
N GLU A 179 -64.92 43.98 -24.73
CA GLU A 179 -66.25 43.35 -24.72
C GLU A 179 -67.29 44.30 -24.12
N ALA A 180 -66.94 44.99 -23.03
CA ALA A 180 -67.81 46.00 -22.44
C ALA A 180 -68.00 47.24 -23.33
N GLU A 181 -66.97 47.65 -24.09
CA GLU A 181 -67.08 48.73 -25.09
C GLU A 181 -67.94 48.32 -26.28
N LEU A 182 -67.79 47.10 -26.77
CA LEU A 182 -68.63 46.52 -27.82
C LEU A 182 -70.10 46.48 -27.37
N GLU A 183 -70.38 45.97 -26.16
CA GLU A 183 -71.74 45.90 -25.62
C GLU A 183 -72.37 47.30 -25.51
N ARG A 184 -71.59 48.30 -25.05
CA ARG A 184 -72.04 49.70 -25.04
C ARG A 184 -72.35 50.21 -26.45
N ALA A 185 -71.44 50.03 -27.41
CA ALA A 185 -71.63 50.47 -28.80
C ALA A 185 -72.84 49.81 -29.46
N LEU A 186 -73.06 48.52 -29.22
CA LEU A 186 -74.25 47.80 -29.68
C LEU A 186 -75.52 48.36 -29.05
N SER A 187 -75.51 48.61 -27.74
CA SER A 187 -76.66 49.19 -27.03
C SER A 187 -77.01 50.60 -27.53
N GLU A 188 -76.01 51.44 -27.79
CA GLU A 188 -76.18 52.79 -28.37
C GLU A 188 -76.76 52.71 -29.77
N LEU A 189 -76.26 51.80 -30.61
CA LEU A 189 -76.73 51.59 -31.97
C LEU A 189 -78.18 51.05 -31.98
N THR A 190 -78.56 50.17 -31.05
CA THR A 190 -79.96 49.73 -30.89
C THR A 190 -80.86 50.88 -30.43
N ALA A 191 -80.45 51.65 -29.43
CA ALA A 191 -81.21 52.80 -28.94
C ALA A 191 -81.38 53.87 -30.03
N ARG A 192 -80.34 54.06 -30.86
CA ARG A 192 -80.39 54.97 -32.02
C ARG A 192 -81.42 54.51 -33.04
N ARG A 193 -81.42 53.22 -33.42
CA ARG A 193 -82.41 52.66 -34.35
C ARG A 193 -83.84 52.76 -33.81
N GLU A 194 -84.03 52.53 -32.51
CA GLU A 194 -85.33 52.70 -31.86
C GLU A 194 -85.78 54.17 -31.91
N ALA A 195 -84.90 55.13 -31.56
CA ALA A 195 -85.19 56.55 -31.69
C ALA A 195 -85.46 56.96 -33.16
N SER A 196 -84.69 56.44 -34.12
CA SER A 196 -84.91 56.63 -35.56
C SER A 196 -86.29 56.15 -35.98
N SER A 197 -86.72 54.98 -35.52
CA SER A 197 -88.06 54.42 -35.80
C SER A 197 -89.21 55.25 -35.19
N HIS A 198 -89.01 55.77 -33.98
CA HIS A 198 -90.01 56.61 -33.30
C HIS A 198 -90.14 57.99 -33.97
N GLU A 199 -89.03 58.56 -34.44
CA GLU A 199 -89.07 59.81 -35.21
C GLU A 199 -89.66 59.61 -36.61
N ALA A 200 -89.39 58.48 -37.29
CA ALA A 200 -90.00 58.18 -38.59
C ALA A 200 -91.54 57.99 -38.49
N THR A 201 -92.01 57.32 -37.44
CA THR A 201 -93.45 57.17 -37.17
C THR A 201 -94.09 58.49 -36.75
N GLY A 202 -93.40 59.32 -35.97
CA GLY A 202 -93.84 60.69 -35.64
C GLY A 202 -93.89 61.61 -36.85
N ALA A 203 -92.92 61.51 -37.77
CA ALA A 203 -92.87 62.27 -39.02
C ALA A 203 -93.98 61.85 -39.99
N GLN A 204 -94.30 60.55 -40.12
CA GLN A 204 -95.46 60.10 -40.90
C GLN A 204 -96.79 60.67 -40.39
N VAL A 205 -96.97 60.74 -39.06
CA VAL A 205 -98.17 61.33 -38.46
C VAL A 205 -98.21 62.85 -38.63
N ALA A 206 -97.05 63.52 -38.63
CA ALA A 206 -96.95 64.96 -38.89
C ALA A 206 -97.16 65.31 -40.38
N ASP A 207 -96.69 64.47 -41.31
CA ASP A 207 -96.86 64.61 -42.76
C ASP A 207 -98.33 64.41 -43.18
N GLU A 208 -99.07 63.54 -42.49
CA GLU A 208 -100.52 63.39 -42.65
C GLU A 208 -101.32 64.65 -42.23
N VAL A 209 -100.73 65.52 -41.40
CA VAL A 209 -101.34 66.77 -40.91
C VAL A 209 -100.84 68.01 -41.69
N ALA A 210 -99.72 67.94 -42.41
CA ALA A 210 -99.00 69.09 -42.99
C ALA A 210 -98.89 69.10 -44.53
N SER A 211 -99.93 68.65 -45.24
CA SER A 211 -99.96 68.54 -46.72
C SER A 211 -100.00 69.89 -47.50
N GLU A 212 -99.36 70.97 -47.03
CA GLU A 212 -99.36 72.27 -47.74
C GLU A 212 -98.00 73.00 -47.91
N SER A 213 -96.83 72.46 -47.53
CA SER A 213 -95.55 73.17 -47.70
C SER A 213 -94.44 72.34 -48.35
N ALA A 214 -94.07 72.71 -49.59
CA ALA A 214 -93.01 72.07 -50.39
C ALA A 214 -91.56 72.29 -49.88
N GLU A 215 -91.34 73.17 -48.89
CA GLU A 215 -90.03 73.38 -48.25
C GLU A 215 -89.69 72.30 -47.19
N ALA A 216 -90.68 71.61 -46.60
CA ALA A 216 -90.44 70.61 -45.54
C ALA A 216 -89.90 69.25 -46.06
N VAL A 217 -90.08 68.97 -47.35
CA VAL A 217 -89.67 67.68 -47.97
C VAL A 217 -88.16 67.64 -48.26
N VAL A 218 -87.51 68.79 -48.42
CA VAL A 218 -86.05 68.84 -48.66
C VAL A 218 -85.27 68.70 -47.35
N ASP A 219 -85.75 69.33 -46.27
CA ASP A 219 -85.13 69.28 -44.94
C ASP A 219 -85.22 67.87 -44.31
N THR A 220 -86.30 67.14 -44.62
CA THR A 220 -86.48 65.73 -44.18
C THR A 220 -85.53 64.77 -44.90
N GLN A 221 -85.27 64.96 -46.19
CA GLN A 221 -84.32 64.13 -46.96
C GLN A 221 -82.86 64.32 -46.51
N ASP A 222 -82.42 65.55 -46.22
CA ASP A 222 -81.08 65.80 -45.66
C ASP A 222 -80.95 65.19 -44.25
N SER A 223 -82.00 65.27 -43.43
CA SER A 223 -82.00 64.65 -42.09
C SER A 223 -81.95 63.11 -42.11
N GLU A 224 -82.61 62.46 -43.09
CA GLU A 224 -82.51 61.01 -43.29
C GLU A 224 -81.13 60.60 -43.78
N ALA A 225 -80.52 61.37 -44.68
CA ALA A 225 -79.17 61.11 -45.17
C ALA A 225 -78.12 61.20 -44.05
N GLU A 226 -78.20 62.22 -43.19
CA GLU A 226 -77.32 62.34 -42.01
C GLU A 226 -77.52 61.18 -41.01
N ARG A 227 -78.76 60.73 -40.82
CA ARG A 227 -79.07 59.57 -39.95
C ARG A 227 -78.47 58.28 -40.47
N VAL A 228 -78.64 57.98 -41.77
CA VAL A 228 -78.05 56.80 -42.40
C VAL A 228 -76.52 56.85 -42.35
N ALA A 229 -75.92 58.03 -42.54
CA ALA A 229 -74.47 58.20 -42.43
C ALA A 229 -73.96 57.94 -40.99
N LEU A 230 -74.67 58.44 -39.97
CA LEU A 230 -74.32 58.18 -38.57
C LEU A 230 -74.51 56.72 -38.17
N GLU A 231 -75.59 56.06 -38.60
CA GLU A 231 -75.81 54.63 -38.35
C GLU A 231 -74.75 53.76 -39.04
N ALA A 232 -74.33 54.11 -40.26
CA ALA A 232 -73.23 53.46 -40.95
C ALA A 232 -71.89 53.64 -40.21
N ALA A 233 -71.61 54.85 -39.72
CA ALA A 233 -70.40 55.12 -38.94
C ALA A 233 -70.37 54.35 -37.61
N HIS A 234 -71.51 54.23 -36.91
CA HIS A 234 -71.61 53.40 -35.71
C HIS A 234 -71.47 51.91 -36.01
N ALA A 235 -72.05 51.42 -37.12
CA ALA A 235 -71.88 50.03 -37.55
C ALA A 235 -70.42 49.70 -37.90
N GLU A 236 -69.71 50.63 -38.55
CA GLU A 236 -68.28 50.50 -38.83
C GLU A 236 -67.44 50.48 -37.54
N ALA A 237 -67.79 51.32 -36.55
CA ALA A 237 -67.14 51.31 -35.24
C ALA A 237 -67.34 49.98 -34.50
N VAL A 238 -68.54 49.40 -34.54
CA VAL A 238 -68.82 48.06 -33.99
C VAL A 238 -67.98 47.00 -34.70
N ALA A 239 -67.98 46.97 -36.03
CA ALA A 239 -67.20 46.00 -36.80
C ALA A 239 -65.69 46.09 -36.51
N ARG A 240 -65.19 47.32 -36.28
CA ARG A 240 -63.80 47.54 -35.88
C ARG A 240 -63.50 46.97 -34.48
N LEU A 241 -64.38 47.21 -33.50
CA LEU A 241 -64.23 46.65 -32.15
C LEU A 241 -64.31 45.12 -32.14
N GLU A 242 -65.19 44.52 -32.96
CA GLU A 242 -65.25 43.06 -33.14
C GLU A 242 -63.94 42.50 -33.68
N GLY A 243 -63.36 43.14 -34.71
CA GLY A 243 -62.07 42.73 -35.27
C GLY A 243 -60.91 42.88 -34.28
N GLU A 244 -60.88 43.97 -33.50
CA GLU A 244 -59.87 44.17 -32.44
C GLU A 244 -60.01 43.14 -31.31
N LEU A 245 -61.26 42.78 -30.93
CA LEU A 245 -61.55 41.72 -29.97
C LEU A 245 -61.09 40.35 -30.43
N GLU A 246 -61.43 39.96 -31.66
CA GLU A 246 -60.99 38.68 -32.23
C GLU A 246 -59.46 38.59 -32.29
N ALA A 247 -58.79 39.68 -32.68
CA ALA A 247 -57.33 39.72 -32.73
C ALA A 247 -56.69 39.58 -31.33
N ILE A 248 -57.27 40.18 -30.29
CA ILE A 248 -56.74 40.07 -28.91
C ILE A 248 -57.06 38.71 -28.32
N ARG A 249 -58.26 38.15 -28.57
CA ARG A 249 -58.59 36.78 -28.15
C ARG A 249 -57.65 35.75 -28.78
N ALA A 250 -57.30 35.92 -30.06
CA ALA A 250 -56.31 35.06 -30.71
C ALA A 250 -54.93 35.14 -30.03
N LYS A 251 -54.45 36.35 -29.69
CA LYS A 251 -53.20 36.53 -28.95
C LYS A 251 -53.25 35.95 -27.54
N LEU A 252 -54.38 36.08 -26.85
CA LEU A 252 -54.58 35.49 -25.53
C LEU A 252 -54.49 33.96 -25.59
N GLN A 253 -55.11 33.34 -26.59
CA GLN A 253 -55.02 31.89 -26.80
C GLN A 253 -53.57 31.47 -27.09
N GLU A 254 -52.86 32.19 -27.96
CA GLU A 254 -51.45 31.90 -28.28
C GLU A 254 -50.55 32.00 -27.03
N GLU A 255 -50.74 33.02 -26.19
CA GLU A 255 -50.00 33.14 -24.92
C GLU A 255 -50.38 32.06 -23.90
N GLN A 256 -51.64 31.63 -23.84
CA GLN A 256 -52.08 30.51 -22.98
C GLN A 256 -51.45 29.19 -23.42
N ASP A 257 -51.41 28.92 -24.72
CA ASP A 257 -50.78 27.72 -25.28
C ASP A 257 -49.26 27.75 -25.06
N ALA A 258 -48.61 28.91 -25.24
CA ALA A 258 -47.20 29.11 -24.93
C ALA A 258 -46.89 28.92 -23.44
N HIS A 259 -47.77 29.40 -22.55
CA HIS A 259 -47.67 29.19 -21.11
C HIS A 259 -47.82 27.72 -20.74
N ALA A 260 -48.76 27.00 -21.37
CA ALA A 260 -48.94 25.56 -21.13
C ALA A 260 -47.67 24.79 -21.50
N ALA A 261 -47.07 25.08 -22.65
CA ALA A 261 -45.80 24.49 -23.09
C ALA A 261 -44.64 24.79 -22.12
N GLN A 262 -44.53 26.02 -21.61
CA GLN A 262 -43.50 26.39 -20.63
C GLN A 262 -43.67 25.66 -19.27
N ARG A 263 -44.92 25.45 -18.82
CA ARG A 263 -45.17 24.64 -17.61
C ARG A 263 -44.77 23.18 -17.80
N GLU A 264 -45.00 22.63 -18.98
CA GLU A 264 -44.58 21.26 -19.31
C GLU A 264 -43.04 21.13 -19.33
N GLU A 265 -42.34 22.11 -19.92
CA GLU A 265 -40.87 22.19 -19.89
C GLU A 265 -40.33 22.26 -18.46
N ALA A 266 -40.89 23.13 -17.61
CA ALA A 266 -40.51 23.25 -16.21
C ALA A 266 -40.76 21.95 -15.41
N ALA A 267 -41.90 21.28 -15.67
CA ALA A 267 -42.22 20.00 -15.04
C ALA A 267 -41.25 18.89 -15.50
N GLY A 268 -40.86 18.89 -16.78
CA GLY A 268 -39.84 17.98 -17.32
C GLY A 268 -38.48 18.17 -16.66
N ALA A 269 -38.00 19.42 -16.60
CA ALA A 269 -36.73 19.75 -15.94
C ALA A 269 -36.75 19.40 -14.45
N GLN A 270 -37.89 19.55 -13.77
CA GLN A 270 -38.03 19.15 -12.37
C GLN A 270 -37.99 17.62 -12.19
N ALA A 271 -38.62 16.86 -13.08
CA ALA A 271 -38.52 15.40 -13.06
C ALA A 271 -37.07 14.92 -13.31
N GLU A 272 -36.35 15.57 -14.22
CA GLU A 272 -34.93 15.30 -14.47
C GLU A 272 -34.05 15.60 -13.24
N ARG A 273 -34.32 16.72 -12.55
CA ARG A 273 -33.64 17.06 -11.28
C ARG A 273 -33.91 16.00 -10.21
N ASP A 274 -35.15 15.57 -10.04
CA ASP A 274 -35.50 14.56 -9.04
C ASP A 274 -34.85 13.20 -9.35
N ALA A 275 -34.78 12.82 -10.63
CA ALA A 275 -34.05 11.64 -11.08
C ALA A 275 -32.54 11.76 -10.79
N ALA A 276 -31.93 12.91 -11.10
CA ALA A 276 -30.52 13.18 -10.82
C ALA A 276 -30.22 13.17 -9.31
N ALA A 277 -31.15 13.64 -8.47
CA ALA A 277 -31.02 13.60 -7.01
C ALA A 277 -30.99 12.17 -6.47
N LEU A 278 -31.82 11.27 -7.02
CA LEU A 278 -31.79 9.84 -6.67
C LEU A 278 -30.48 9.17 -7.12
N GLU A 279 -29.98 9.48 -8.32
CA GLU A 279 -28.67 8.99 -8.78
C GLU A 279 -27.54 9.45 -7.86
N LEU A 280 -27.57 10.72 -7.41
CA LEU A 280 -26.58 11.30 -6.52
C LEU A 280 -26.61 10.64 -5.13
N GLN A 281 -27.80 10.35 -4.60
CA GLN A 281 -27.95 9.58 -3.35
C GLN A 281 -27.37 8.17 -3.49
N ASN A 282 -27.61 7.50 -4.63
CA ASN A 282 -27.06 6.17 -4.90
C ASN A 282 -25.53 6.21 -5.02
N ALA A 283 -24.97 7.20 -5.72
CA ALA A 283 -23.53 7.38 -5.83
C ALA A 283 -22.88 7.65 -4.45
N GLN A 284 -23.54 8.46 -3.61
CA GLN A 284 -23.08 8.70 -2.24
C GLN A 284 -23.06 7.40 -1.42
N ALA A 285 -24.10 6.57 -1.52
CA ALA A 285 -24.13 5.26 -0.86
C ALA A 285 -22.97 4.35 -1.34
N GLN A 286 -22.71 4.32 -2.65
CA GLN A 286 -21.59 3.55 -3.21
C GLN A 286 -20.22 4.05 -2.70
N ILE A 287 -20.02 5.37 -2.63
CA ILE A 287 -18.79 5.96 -2.05
C ILE A 287 -18.62 5.52 -0.60
N THR A 288 -19.69 5.52 0.20
CA THR A 288 -19.60 5.06 1.61
C THR A 288 -19.22 3.58 1.70
N THR A 289 -19.82 2.71 0.87
CA THR A 289 -19.47 1.28 0.84
C THR A 289 -18.02 1.04 0.43
N LEU A 290 -17.54 1.67 -0.64
CA LEU A 290 -16.13 1.56 -1.07
C LEU A 290 -15.16 2.10 -0.01
N THR A 291 -15.55 3.14 0.72
CA THR A 291 -14.74 3.69 1.82
C THR A 291 -14.63 2.68 2.96
N ASP A 292 -15.73 2.02 3.31
CA ASP A 292 -15.76 0.99 4.35
C ASP A 292 -14.93 -0.24 3.96
N GLU A 293 -15.02 -0.70 2.71
CA GLU A 293 -14.18 -1.77 2.16
C GLU A 293 -12.70 -1.41 2.23
N ARG A 294 -12.33 -0.20 1.78
CA ARG A 294 -10.95 0.29 1.84
C ARG A 294 -10.40 0.38 3.28
N ASN A 295 -11.24 0.70 4.26
CA ASN A 295 -10.86 0.70 5.67
C ASN A 295 -10.68 -0.71 6.24
N ALA A 296 -11.48 -1.68 5.78
CA ALA A 296 -11.32 -3.08 6.12
C ALA A 296 -9.99 -3.64 5.57
N ASP A 297 -9.69 -3.39 4.30
CA ASP A 297 -8.43 -3.82 3.66
C ASP A 297 -7.21 -3.18 4.33
N ALA A 298 -7.30 -1.89 4.69
CA ALA A 298 -6.23 -1.23 5.45
C ALA A 298 -5.98 -1.89 6.82
N SER A 299 -7.05 -2.36 7.47
CA SER A 299 -6.95 -3.10 8.74
C SER A 299 -6.35 -4.50 8.52
N GLU A 300 -6.68 -5.16 7.41
CA GLU A 300 -6.08 -6.44 7.03
C GLU A 300 -4.58 -6.31 6.72
N ILE A 301 -4.17 -5.27 5.98
CA ILE A 301 -2.75 -4.96 5.74
C ILE A 301 -2.01 -4.77 7.07
N ALA A 302 -2.59 -4.04 8.03
CA ALA A 302 -1.99 -3.88 9.35
C ALA A 302 -1.83 -5.22 10.09
N ARG A 303 -2.83 -6.10 10.00
CA ARG A 303 -2.78 -7.45 10.58
C ARG A 303 -1.74 -8.34 9.93
N LEU A 304 -1.69 -8.37 8.60
CA LEU A 304 -0.71 -9.15 7.83
C LEU A 304 0.71 -8.62 8.06
N SER A 305 0.90 -7.31 8.16
CA SER A 305 2.20 -6.69 8.48
C SER A 305 2.70 -7.10 9.88
N ALA A 306 1.79 -7.13 10.87
CA ALA A 306 2.12 -7.61 12.20
C ALA A 306 2.49 -9.11 12.17
N SER A 307 1.69 -9.93 11.48
CA SER A 307 1.97 -11.37 11.31
C SER A 307 3.31 -11.64 10.61
N LEU A 308 3.65 -10.85 9.58
CA LEU A 308 4.93 -10.94 8.88
C LEU A 308 6.09 -10.59 9.80
N THR A 309 5.94 -9.56 10.63
CA THR A 309 6.95 -9.16 11.61
C THR A 309 7.17 -10.27 12.65
N GLU A 310 6.09 -10.85 13.18
CA GLU A 310 6.19 -11.99 14.10
C GLU A 310 6.84 -13.23 13.45
N ALA A 311 6.50 -13.54 12.20
CA ALA A 311 7.11 -14.66 11.47
C ALA A 311 8.61 -14.41 11.24
N GLN A 312 8.99 -13.17 10.93
CA GLN A 312 10.39 -12.77 10.78
C GLN A 312 11.15 -12.90 12.11
N GLU A 313 10.59 -12.43 13.23
CA GLU A 313 11.18 -12.59 14.55
C GLU A 313 11.37 -14.07 14.93
N ARG A 314 10.39 -14.94 14.61
CA ARG A 314 10.51 -16.39 14.82
C ARG A 314 11.63 -17.00 13.97
N ALA A 315 11.74 -16.60 12.70
CA ALA A 315 12.79 -17.07 11.81
C ALA A 315 14.18 -16.63 12.31
N GLU A 316 14.33 -15.38 12.74
CA GLU A 316 15.57 -14.85 13.31
C GLU A 316 15.93 -15.56 14.63
N ALA A 317 14.95 -15.83 15.50
CA ALA A 317 15.16 -16.56 16.75
C ALA A 317 15.60 -18.02 16.50
N GLU A 318 15.00 -18.72 15.54
CA GLU A 318 15.42 -20.07 15.17
C GLU A 318 16.81 -20.08 14.51
N GLN A 319 17.13 -19.05 13.70
CA GLN A 319 18.46 -18.89 13.12
C GLN A 319 19.53 -18.61 14.19
N GLN A 320 19.24 -17.76 15.17
CA GLN A 320 20.12 -17.51 16.31
C GLN A 320 20.31 -18.77 17.16
N ARG A 321 19.26 -19.56 17.39
CA ARG A 321 19.37 -20.87 18.07
C ARG A 321 20.24 -21.84 17.28
N ALA A 322 20.12 -21.86 15.95
CA ALA A 322 20.96 -22.69 15.10
C ALA A 322 22.45 -22.27 15.16
N ALA A 323 22.72 -20.96 15.14
CA ALA A 323 24.06 -20.42 15.32
C ALA A 323 24.65 -20.75 16.69
N ALA A 324 23.89 -20.49 17.76
CA ALA A 324 24.31 -20.80 19.14
C ALA A 324 24.58 -22.29 19.35
N LEU A 325 23.87 -23.19 18.65
CA LEU A 325 24.12 -24.63 18.74
C LEU A 325 25.32 -25.09 17.91
N ALA A 326 25.64 -24.38 16.83
CA ALA A 326 26.91 -24.58 16.11
C ALA A 326 28.09 -24.15 16.98
N ASP A 327 27.98 -22.99 17.64
CA ASP A 327 29.00 -22.47 18.57
C ASP A 327 29.11 -23.34 19.84
N SER A 328 28.00 -23.75 20.45
CA SER A 328 28.04 -24.63 21.64
C SER A 328 28.54 -26.04 21.33
N SER A 329 28.39 -26.51 20.09
CA SER A 329 29.02 -27.77 19.64
C SER A 329 30.53 -27.62 19.48
N ALA A 330 31.03 -26.39 19.27
CA ALA A 330 32.45 -26.07 19.34
C ALA A 330 32.93 -25.79 20.79
N GLU A 331 32.03 -25.37 21.70
CA GLU A 331 32.34 -24.89 23.06
C GLU A 331 31.89 -25.79 24.23
N SER A 332 31.42 -27.03 24.03
CA SER A 332 31.00 -27.90 25.14
C SER A 332 32.15 -28.40 26.04
N GLU A 333 32.57 -27.55 26.98
CA GLU A 333 32.79 -27.82 28.42
C GLU A 333 31.83 -26.89 29.23
N PRO A 334 31.37 -27.28 30.43
CA PRO A 334 30.03 -26.89 30.92
C PRO A 334 29.98 -25.67 31.86
N VAL A 335 28.73 -25.32 32.24
CA VAL A 335 28.23 -24.56 33.43
C VAL A 335 27.69 -23.16 33.08
N GLU A 336 26.58 -22.62 33.61
CA GLU A 336 25.31 -23.04 34.24
C GLU A 336 24.59 -21.71 34.62
N SER A 337 23.26 -21.64 34.48
CA SER A 337 22.30 -20.85 35.30
C SER A 337 22.35 -19.31 35.36
N ALA A 338 21.27 -18.64 34.89
CA ALA A 338 20.18 -18.10 35.75
C ALA A 338 19.31 -17.02 35.05
N GLU A 339 18.01 -17.08 35.31
CA GLU A 339 16.88 -16.32 34.73
C GLU A 339 16.19 -15.49 35.88
N PRO A 340 14.98 -14.87 35.76
CA PRO A 340 14.68 -13.45 35.49
C PRO A 340 13.73 -12.74 36.53
N ALA A 341 12.97 -11.71 36.10
CA ALA A 341 11.69 -11.13 36.63
C ALA A 341 11.76 -9.85 37.54
N GLU A 342 10.80 -8.91 37.65
CA GLU A 342 9.57 -8.44 36.96
C GLU A 342 9.02 -7.15 37.68
N ALA A 343 8.14 -6.38 37.00
CA ALA A 343 7.03 -5.51 37.48
C ALA A 343 7.31 -4.25 38.35
N SER A 344 6.71 -3.05 38.14
CA SER A 344 5.27 -2.75 38.31
C SER A 344 4.92 -1.27 37.95
N ALA A 345 3.73 -1.03 37.40
CA ALA A 345 2.95 0.23 37.42
C ALA A 345 1.45 -0.17 37.41
N PRO A 346 0.42 0.72 37.51
CA PRO A 346 0.37 2.17 37.76
C PRO A 346 -0.73 2.57 38.81
N ALA A 347 -0.96 3.88 39.01
CA ALA A 347 -1.99 4.43 39.88
C ALA A 347 -2.85 5.51 39.19
N SER A 348 -4.13 5.55 39.63
CA SER A 348 -5.15 6.61 39.59
C SER A 348 -5.83 6.98 38.26
N ALA A 349 -6.97 6.33 38.03
CA ALA A 349 -8.08 6.80 37.20
C ALA A 349 -8.99 7.74 38.01
N ALA A 350 -9.73 8.61 37.30
CA ALA A 350 -10.91 9.39 37.73
C ALA A 350 -10.75 10.91 37.94
N ALA A 351 -9.74 11.56 37.35
CA ALA A 351 -9.74 13.02 37.11
C ALA A 351 -9.44 13.38 35.65
N ALA A 352 -9.50 12.38 34.77
CA ALA A 352 -8.57 12.29 33.66
C ALA A 352 -9.27 12.28 32.28
N ASP A 353 -10.58 12.06 32.16
CA ASP A 353 -11.26 11.90 30.85
C ASP A 353 -11.10 13.08 29.84
N SER A 354 -10.77 14.31 30.26
CA SER A 354 -10.53 15.43 29.32
C SER A 354 -9.05 15.65 28.98
N GLU A 355 -8.15 15.55 29.97
CA GLU A 355 -6.70 15.58 29.73
C GLU A 355 -6.22 14.24 29.11
N GLU A 356 -6.92 13.14 29.37
CA GLU A 356 -6.74 11.83 28.72
C GLU A 356 -7.11 11.90 27.26
N ILE A 357 -8.19 12.60 26.86
CA ILE A 357 -8.49 12.75 25.43
C ILE A 357 -7.39 13.57 24.71
N GLU A 358 -6.85 14.61 25.34
CA GLU A 358 -5.76 15.39 24.75
C GLU A 358 -4.41 14.64 24.75
N THR A 359 -4.11 13.89 25.81
CA THR A 359 -2.91 13.05 25.87
C THR A 359 -3.02 11.84 24.95
N LEU A 360 -4.20 11.23 24.79
CA LEU A 360 -4.49 10.18 23.82
C LEU A 360 -4.36 10.71 22.39
N LYS A 361 -4.84 11.92 22.09
CA LYS A 361 -4.60 12.55 20.78
C LYS A 361 -3.12 12.80 20.51
N ALA A 362 -2.39 13.31 21.50
CA ALA A 362 -0.94 13.51 21.40
C ALA A 362 -0.18 12.17 21.30
N GLN A 363 -0.66 11.12 21.96
CA GLN A 363 -0.11 9.78 21.89
C GLN A 363 -0.38 9.17 20.51
N ILE A 364 -1.61 9.24 20.00
CA ILE A 364 -1.95 8.79 18.65
C ILE A 364 -1.13 9.53 17.60
N ALA A 365 -0.87 10.83 17.77
CA ALA A 365 -0.01 11.58 16.86
C ALA A 365 1.46 11.11 16.91
N ARG A 366 2.00 10.87 18.11
CA ARG A 366 3.36 10.30 18.25
C ARG A 366 3.45 8.88 17.71
N ASP A 367 2.43 8.07 17.96
CA ASP A 367 2.35 6.71 17.46
C ASP A 367 2.25 6.72 15.93
N ALA A 368 1.46 7.63 15.35
CA ALA A 368 1.38 7.82 13.90
C ALA A 368 2.71 8.27 13.29
N GLU A 369 3.44 9.18 13.94
CA GLU A 369 4.78 9.59 13.52
C GLU A 369 5.80 8.43 13.65
N ALA A 370 5.73 7.65 14.73
CA ALA A 370 6.58 6.48 14.93
C ALA A 370 6.27 5.38 13.89
N HIS A 371 5.00 5.15 13.57
CA HIS A 371 4.59 4.23 12.52
C HIS A 371 5.02 4.72 11.14
N ALA A 372 4.89 6.02 10.85
CA ALA A 372 5.37 6.59 9.58
C ALA A 372 6.90 6.44 9.44
N ALA A 373 7.66 6.65 10.51
CA ALA A 373 9.11 6.44 10.54
C ALA A 373 9.48 4.96 10.35
N ALA A 374 8.80 4.05 11.06
CA ALA A 374 9.01 2.60 10.93
C ALA A 374 8.69 2.11 9.50
N ILE A 375 7.62 2.63 8.88
CA ILE A 375 7.27 2.32 7.49
C ILE A 375 8.34 2.83 6.52
N ALA A 376 8.90 4.03 6.77
CA ALA A 376 9.98 4.57 5.94
C ALA A 376 11.26 3.71 6.05
N GLU A 377 11.63 3.28 7.25
CA GLU A 377 12.76 2.39 7.49
C GLU A 377 12.54 1.01 6.85
N ALA A 378 11.34 0.43 6.99
CA ALA A 378 10.97 -0.83 6.35
C ALA A 378 11.06 -0.75 4.82
N ARG A 379 10.65 0.37 4.21
CA ARG A 379 10.80 0.59 2.77
C ARG A 379 12.28 0.65 2.36
N GLU A 380 13.14 1.25 3.19
CA GLU A 380 14.58 1.30 2.93
C GLU A 380 15.23 -0.09 3.04
N THR A 381 14.86 -0.90 4.04
CA THR A 381 15.38 -2.26 4.20
C THR A 381 14.91 -3.15 3.05
N VAL A 382 13.65 -3.09 2.63
CA VAL A 382 13.14 -3.82 1.46
C VAL A 382 13.91 -3.43 0.20
N LYS A 383 14.22 -2.14 0.03
CA LYS A 383 15.05 -1.69 -1.09
C LYS A 383 16.45 -2.31 -1.04
N LYS A 384 17.13 -2.28 0.11
CA LYS A 384 18.44 -2.92 0.31
C LYS A 384 18.41 -4.43 0.03
N TRP A 385 17.35 -5.13 0.47
CA TRP A 385 17.16 -6.55 0.19
C TRP A 385 16.92 -6.82 -1.30
N SER A 386 16.16 -5.97 -1.98
CA SER A 386 15.94 -6.09 -3.43
C SER A 386 17.25 -5.90 -4.21
N GLU A 387 18.07 -4.93 -3.81
CA GLU A 387 19.39 -4.67 -4.40
C GLU A 387 20.35 -5.85 -4.14
N TYR A 388 20.36 -6.39 -2.91
CA TYR A 388 21.15 -7.57 -2.56
C TYR A 388 20.71 -8.82 -3.31
N SER A 389 19.41 -9.07 -3.42
CA SER A 389 18.85 -10.20 -4.18
C SER A 389 19.21 -10.11 -5.67
N ASN A 390 19.12 -8.91 -6.26
CA ASN A 390 19.51 -8.68 -7.64
C ASN A 390 21.03 -8.88 -7.85
N ALA A 391 21.86 -8.40 -6.92
CA ALA A 391 23.30 -8.65 -6.95
C ALA A 391 23.62 -10.14 -6.84
N LEU A 392 22.92 -10.88 -5.97
CA LEU A 392 23.07 -12.33 -5.82
C LEU A 392 22.66 -13.08 -7.09
N LYS A 393 21.54 -12.70 -7.73
CA LYS A 393 21.12 -13.26 -9.03
C LYS A 393 22.16 -13.02 -10.12
N GLN A 394 22.77 -11.83 -10.15
CA GLN A 394 23.83 -11.52 -11.09
C GLN A 394 25.09 -12.37 -10.81
N GLN A 395 25.48 -12.52 -9.55
CA GLN A 395 26.60 -13.39 -9.15
C GLN A 395 26.34 -14.85 -9.50
N LEU A 396 25.12 -15.35 -9.30
CA LEU A 396 24.74 -16.72 -9.67
C LEU A 396 24.82 -16.93 -11.18
N THR A 397 24.34 -15.94 -11.96
CA THR A 397 24.43 -15.98 -13.42
C THR A 397 25.89 -16.02 -13.87
N GLN A 398 26.75 -15.15 -13.31
CA GLN A 398 28.19 -15.14 -13.59
C GLN A 398 28.89 -16.44 -13.17
N ALA A 399 28.53 -17.01 -12.01
CA ALA A 399 29.09 -18.27 -11.54
C ALA A 399 28.67 -19.44 -12.43
N ASN A 400 27.42 -19.45 -12.89
CA ASN A 400 26.92 -20.46 -13.82
C ASN A 400 27.61 -20.35 -15.19
N GLU A 401 27.80 -19.13 -15.71
CA GLU A 401 28.58 -18.88 -16.93
C GLU A 401 30.02 -19.40 -16.79
N LYS A 402 30.70 -19.09 -15.68
CA LYS A 402 32.06 -19.61 -15.40
C LYS A 402 32.09 -21.14 -15.34
N MET A 403 31.11 -21.76 -14.67
CA MET A 403 30.99 -23.22 -14.58
C MET A 403 30.82 -23.84 -15.96
N MET A 404 29.96 -23.26 -16.81
CA MET A 404 29.74 -23.72 -18.18
C MET A 404 31.02 -23.67 -19.01
N VAL A 405 31.84 -22.62 -18.87
CA VAL A 405 33.15 -22.52 -19.55
C VAL A 405 34.11 -23.61 -19.08
N VAL A 406 34.19 -23.86 -17.77
CA VAL A 406 35.04 -24.93 -17.22
C VAL A 406 34.60 -26.30 -17.75
N MET A 407 33.30 -26.56 -17.79
CA MET A 407 32.74 -27.81 -18.32
C MET A 407 33.00 -27.96 -19.83
N ALA A 408 32.78 -26.90 -20.62
CA ALA A 408 33.07 -26.89 -22.05
C ALA A 408 34.57 -27.12 -22.33
N ARG A 409 35.45 -26.48 -21.56
CA ARG A 409 36.89 -26.69 -21.62
C ARG A 409 37.28 -28.12 -21.29
N GLY A 410 36.74 -28.69 -20.20
CA GLY A 410 37.00 -30.08 -19.83
C GLY A 410 36.53 -31.07 -20.89
N ALA A 411 35.37 -30.83 -21.49
CA ALA A 411 34.85 -31.64 -22.60
C ALA A 411 35.73 -31.51 -23.88
N GLY A 412 36.21 -30.30 -24.18
CA GLY A 412 37.14 -30.03 -25.26
C GLY A 412 38.48 -30.75 -25.07
N GLU A 413 39.10 -30.60 -23.89
CA GLU A 413 40.34 -31.28 -23.51
C GLU A 413 40.20 -32.81 -23.53
N ALA A 414 39.07 -33.36 -23.06
CA ALA A 414 38.79 -34.79 -23.10
C ALA A 414 38.60 -35.30 -24.55
N THR A 415 37.95 -34.53 -25.40
CA THR A 415 37.75 -34.90 -26.82
C THR A 415 39.05 -34.81 -27.60
N LEU A 416 39.84 -33.76 -27.34
CA LEU A 416 41.13 -33.54 -27.94
C LEU A 416 42.14 -34.60 -27.51
N SER A 417 42.21 -34.95 -26.22
CA SER A 417 43.07 -36.04 -25.73
C SER A 417 42.71 -37.39 -26.37
N ARG A 418 41.41 -37.69 -26.56
CA ARG A 418 40.97 -38.89 -27.29
C ARG A 418 41.39 -38.86 -28.76
N ARG A 419 41.21 -37.74 -29.46
CA ARG A 419 41.61 -37.59 -30.87
C ARG A 419 43.12 -37.63 -31.04
N LEU A 420 43.87 -36.91 -30.22
CA LEU A 420 45.33 -36.95 -30.23
C LEU A 420 45.85 -38.36 -29.93
N SER A 421 45.28 -39.06 -28.94
CA SER A 421 45.68 -40.45 -28.64
C SER A 421 45.38 -41.40 -29.81
N ALA A 422 44.26 -41.22 -30.49
CA ALA A 422 43.89 -42.01 -31.67
C ALA A 422 44.81 -41.73 -32.87
N GLU A 423 45.12 -40.46 -33.15
CA GLU A 423 45.95 -40.03 -34.28
C GLU A 423 47.46 -40.28 -34.04
N LEU A 424 47.98 -40.03 -32.84
CA LEU A 424 49.36 -40.35 -32.46
C LEU A 424 49.62 -41.86 -32.48
N GLY A 425 48.63 -42.67 -32.10
CA GLY A 425 48.69 -44.13 -32.20
C GLY A 425 48.78 -44.65 -33.64
N LEU A 426 48.33 -43.86 -34.62
CA LEU A 426 48.33 -44.25 -36.04
C LEU A 426 49.59 -43.78 -36.80
N VAL A 427 50.23 -42.67 -36.40
CA VAL A 427 51.16 -41.98 -37.32
C VAL A 427 52.62 -41.90 -36.84
N LYS A 428 52.94 -41.52 -35.59
CA LYS A 428 54.34 -41.37 -35.09
C LYS A 428 54.39 -40.97 -33.60
N PRO A 429 55.10 -41.67 -32.70
CA PRO A 429 55.09 -41.40 -31.26
C PRO A 429 55.84 -40.12 -30.78
N GLU A 430 56.59 -39.40 -31.63
CA GLU A 430 57.36 -38.20 -31.23
C GLU A 430 56.91 -36.89 -31.93
N HIS A 431 55.61 -36.63 -32.04
CA HIS A 431 55.08 -35.52 -32.86
C HIS A 431 54.87 -34.17 -32.14
N GLU A 432 55.00 -33.05 -32.87
CA GLU A 432 54.90 -31.64 -32.43
C GLU A 432 53.55 -31.23 -31.81
N LEU A 433 52.50 -32.06 -31.88
CA LEU A 433 51.21 -31.80 -31.24
C LEU A 433 51.24 -32.00 -29.70
N LEU A 434 52.39 -32.47 -29.17
CA LEU A 434 52.71 -32.43 -27.74
C LEU A 434 53.15 -31.03 -27.28
N GLN A 435 53.41 -30.09 -28.19
CA GLN A 435 53.80 -28.73 -27.81
C GLN A 435 52.58 -27.96 -27.30
N LYS A 436 52.71 -27.46 -26.06
CA LYS A 436 51.65 -26.80 -25.29
C LYS A 436 50.98 -25.61 -26.01
N ALA A 437 51.71 -24.91 -26.88
CA ALA A 437 51.21 -23.78 -27.64
C ALA A 437 50.18 -24.20 -28.71
N ALA A 438 50.45 -25.27 -29.46
CA ALA A 438 49.52 -25.80 -30.46
C ALA A 438 48.25 -26.38 -29.80
N GLN A 439 48.41 -27.00 -28.62
CA GLN A 439 47.28 -27.47 -27.82
C GLN A 439 46.40 -26.32 -27.33
N GLN A 440 47.00 -25.20 -26.87
CA GLN A 440 46.25 -24.03 -26.43
C GLN A 440 45.43 -23.39 -27.54
N GLN A 441 45.98 -23.25 -28.75
CA GLN A 441 45.28 -22.64 -29.88
C GLN A 441 44.02 -23.44 -30.28
N VAL A 442 44.15 -24.78 -30.36
CA VAL A 442 43.01 -25.66 -30.70
C VAL A 442 41.97 -25.70 -29.57
N ILE A 443 42.38 -25.61 -28.31
CA ILE A 443 41.45 -25.49 -27.17
C ILE A 443 40.62 -24.20 -27.28
N VAL A 444 41.25 -23.06 -27.59
CA VAL A 444 40.53 -21.78 -27.75
C VAL A 444 39.53 -21.83 -28.91
N GLU A 445 39.93 -22.38 -30.07
CA GLU A 445 39.03 -22.53 -31.23
C GLU A 445 37.81 -23.42 -30.92
N THR A 446 38.02 -24.53 -30.20
CA THR A 446 36.92 -25.45 -29.86
C THR A 446 35.98 -24.88 -28.79
N ILE A 447 36.51 -24.12 -27.81
CA ILE A 447 35.70 -23.39 -26.83
C ILE A 447 34.83 -22.34 -27.53
N ASN A 448 35.41 -21.54 -28.44
CA ASN A 448 34.65 -20.55 -29.21
C ASN A 448 33.53 -21.18 -30.03
N ALA A 449 33.80 -22.26 -30.76
CA ALA A 449 32.79 -22.94 -31.57
C ALA A 449 31.65 -23.56 -30.73
N HIS A 450 31.89 -23.90 -29.46
CA HIS A 450 30.86 -24.42 -28.56
C HIS A 450 30.03 -23.29 -27.94
N LEU A 451 30.68 -22.20 -27.53
CA LEU A 451 30.01 -21.02 -26.98
C LEU A 451 29.13 -20.32 -28.02
N GLU A 452 29.57 -20.25 -29.28
CA GLU A 452 28.78 -19.66 -30.37
C GLU A 452 27.46 -20.42 -30.59
N LYS A 453 27.47 -21.75 -30.49
CA LYS A 453 26.25 -22.57 -30.58
C LYS A 453 25.25 -22.29 -29.45
N LEU A 454 25.73 -21.77 -28.32
CA LEU A 454 24.92 -21.39 -27.18
C LEU A 454 24.60 -19.88 -27.16
N GLY A 455 25.06 -19.12 -28.17
CA GLY A 455 24.81 -17.68 -28.28
C GLY A 455 25.80 -16.80 -27.49
N TYR A 456 27.02 -17.28 -27.25
CA TYR A 456 28.06 -16.57 -26.51
C TYR A 456 29.39 -16.53 -27.30
N THR A 457 30.24 -15.55 -27.03
CA THR A 457 31.57 -15.38 -27.65
C THR A 457 32.65 -15.30 -26.58
N TYR A 458 33.83 -15.86 -26.81
CA TYR A 458 34.96 -15.84 -25.88
C TYR A 458 36.14 -15.03 -26.42
N ASP A 459 36.57 -14.03 -25.65
CA ASP A 459 37.74 -13.21 -25.97
C ASP A 459 39.01 -13.84 -25.39
N GLU A 460 39.90 -14.29 -26.27
CA GLU A 460 41.15 -14.98 -25.93
C GLU A 460 42.11 -14.09 -25.09
N LYS A 461 42.06 -12.77 -25.24
CA LYS A 461 42.98 -11.86 -24.53
C LYS A 461 42.54 -11.55 -23.11
N THR A 462 41.25 -11.58 -22.85
CA THR A 462 40.66 -11.21 -21.55
C THR A 462 40.08 -12.40 -20.80
N GLY A 463 39.88 -13.54 -21.47
CA GLY A 463 39.24 -14.74 -20.92
C GLY A 463 37.76 -14.55 -20.61
N ALA A 464 37.14 -13.45 -21.09
CA ALA A 464 35.76 -13.11 -20.82
C ALA A 464 34.81 -13.75 -21.85
N VAL A 465 33.64 -14.18 -21.39
CA VAL A 465 32.54 -14.66 -22.24
C VAL A 465 31.46 -13.59 -22.30
N SER A 466 31.08 -13.16 -23.50
CA SER A 466 30.03 -12.17 -23.73
C SER A 466 28.87 -12.78 -24.49
N LYS A 467 27.64 -12.52 -24.06
CA LYS A 467 26.43 -12.95 -24.77
C LYS A 467 26.31 -12.18 -26.09
N LEU A 468 26.01 -12.87 -27.19
CA LEU A 468 25.69 -12.23 -28.47
C LEU A 468 24.36 -11.48 -28.32
N ASN A 469 24.43 -10.15 -28.13
CA ASN A 469 23.23 -9.31 -28.18
C ASN A 469 22.72 -9.28 -29.62
N ALA A 470 21.45 -9.64 -29.82
CA ALA A 470 20.79 -9.80 -31.12
C ALA A 470 20.69 -8.51 -31.98
N GLU A 471 21.25 -7.37 -31.54
CA GLU A 471 21.21 -6.10 -32.27
C GLU A 471 22.42 -5.82 -33.17
N THR A 472 23.45 -6.69 -33.19
CA THR A 472 24.63 -6.49 -34.08
C THR A 472 24.76 -7.55 -35.20
N ALA A 473 23.76 -8.41 -35.38
CA ALA A 473 23.72 -9.36 -36.50
C ALA A 473 23.17 -8.76 -37.82
N ALA A 474 22.93 -7.44 -37.87
CA ALA A 474 22.55 -6.72 -39.08
C ALA A 474 23.51 -5.55 -39.34
N ALA A 475 24.74 -5.88 -39.77
CA ALA A 475 25.62 -4.98 -40.50
C ALA A 475 26.46 -5.79 -41.49
#